data_AF-A0A538MQ32-F1
#
_entry.id   AF-A0A538MQ32-F1
#
_cell.length_a   1.000
_cell.length_b   1.000
_cell.length_c   1.000
_cell.angle_alpha   90.00
_cell.angle_beta   90.00
_cell.angle_gamma   90.00
#
_symmetry.space_group_name_H-M   'P 1'
#
loop_
_entity.id
_entity.type
_entity.pdbx_description
1 polymer ?
#
loop_
_entity_poly.entity_id
_entity_poly.type
_entity_poly.pdbx_seq_one_letter_code
_entity_poly.pdbx_strand_id
1 'polypeptide(L)'
;MALTAIVLALVFLPWPWSLLAILGGVAIETGELAWGLSLARRWKPKTGAEAMIGEDAEVVGACRPLGEVRFQGELWQARSEEGQTSVRASASRASTG
;
A
#
# COMPACT_ATOMS: atom_id res chain seq x y z
N MET A 1 -17.93 -17.15 3.61
CA MET A 1 -19.38 -17.49 3.66
C MET A 1 -19.82 -18.29 2.43
N ALA A 2 -18.99 -18.36 1.38
CA ALA A 2 -19.26 -19.13 0.16
C ALA A 2 -19.60 -20.61 0.37
N LEU A 3 -18.91 -21.32 1.28
CA LEU A 3 -19.10 -22.76 1.43
C LEU A 3 -20.53 -23.11 1.90
N THR A 4 -21.06 -22.35 2.86
CA THR A 4 -22.46 -22.47 3.33
C THR A 4 -23.46 -22.13 2.23
N ALA A 5 -23.20 -21.10 1.42
CA ALA A 5 -24.07 -20.73 0.31
C ALA A 5 -24.07 -21.80 -0.81
N ILE A 6 -22.91 -22.39 -1.12
CA ILE A 6 -22.78 -23.47 -2.10
C ILE A 6 -23.52 -24.72 -1.63
N VAL A 7 -23.39 -25.10 -0.35
CA VAL A 7 -24.12 -26.25 0.21
C VAL A 7 -25.63 -26.03 0.15
N LEU A 8 -26.13 -24.86 0.52
CA LEU A 8 -27.56 -24.54 0.42
C LEU A 8 -28.05 -24.54 -1.05
N ALA A 9 -27.27 -23.98 -1.97
CA ALA A 9 -27.60 -23.98 -3.39
C ALA A 9 -27.70 -25.40 -3.98
N LEU A 10 -26.82 -26.32 -3.57
CA LEU A 10 -26.85 -27.71 -4.05
C LEU A 10 -28.01 -28.51 -3.46
N VAL A 11 -28.39 -28.26 -2.21
CA VAL A 11 -29.43 -29.04 -1.51
C VAL A 11 -30.84 -28.53 -1.85
N PHE A 12 -31.02 -27.21 -2.03
CA PHE A 12 -32.35 -26.61 -2.12
C PHE A 12 -32.69 -26.02 -3.48
N LEU A 13 -31.74 -25.87 -4.41
CA LEU A 13 -31.97 -25.14 -5.65
C LEU A 13 -32.02 -26.10 -6.86
N PRO A 14 -33.18 -26.23 -7.53
CA PRO A 14 -33.33 -27.12 -8.69
C PRO A 14 -32.48 -26.64 -9.88
N TRP A 15 -32.03 -27.60 -10.69
CA TRP A 15 -31.32 -27.30 -11.94
C TRP A 15 -32.21 -26.42 -12.84
N PRO A 16 -31.69 -25.33 -13.46
CA PRO A 16 -30.28 -24.89 -13.57
C PRO A 16 -29.84 -23.82 -12.57
N TRP A 17 -30.71 -23.40 -11.65
CA TRP A 17 -30.49 -22.24 -10.78
C TRP A 17 -29.33 -22.44 -9.80
N SER A 18 -29.04 -23.69 -9.41
CA SER A 18 -27.87 -24.05 -8.59
C SER A 18 -26.54 -23.59 -9.20
N LEU A 19 -26.37 -23.72 -10.52
CA LEU A 19 -25.15 -23.29 -11.21
C LEU A 19 -24.97 -21.76 -11.13
N LEU A 20 -26.06 -21.01 -11.33
CA LEU A 20 -26.03 -19.55 -11.24
C LEU A 20 -25.71 -19.09 -9.81
N ALA A 21 -26.27 -19.75 -8.80
CA ALA A 21 -25.99 -19.44 -7.41
C ALA A 21 -24.53 -19.73 -7.02
N ILE A 22 -23.96 -20.85 -7.49
CA ILE A 22 -22.55 -21.19 -7.26
C ILE A 22 -21.64 -20.17 -7.93
N LEU A 23 -21.87 -19.87 -9.21
CA LEU A 23 -21.11 -18.87 -9.96
C LEU A 23 -21.20 -17.49 -9.31
N GLY A 24 -22.40 -17.08 -8.89
CA GLY A 24 -22.63 -15.82 -8.18
C GLY A 24 -21.87 -15.76 -6.85
N GLY A 25 -21.94 -16.80 -6.04
CA GLY A 25 -21.23 -16.86 -4.76
C GLY A 25 -19.71 -16.78 -4.91
N VAL A 26 -19.15 -17.49 -5.89
CA VAL A 26 -17.71 -17.43 -6.20
C VAL A 26 -17.32 -16.04 -6.72
N ALA A 27 -18.11 -15.45 -7.61
CA ALA A 27 -17.85 -14.14 -8.20
C ALA A 27 -17.90 -13.01 -7.16
N ILE A 28 -18.83 -13.06 -6.22
CA ILE A 28 -18.93 -12.07 -5.14
C ILE A 28 -17.70 -12.14 -4.25
N GLU A 29 -17.34 -13.32 -3.74
CA GLU A 29 -16.19 -13.45 -2.83
C GLU A 29 -14.86 -13.09 -3.51
N THR A 30 -14.64 -13.54 -4.75
CA THR A 30 -13.45 -13.13 -5.50
C THR A 30 -13.48 -11.66 -5.89
N GLY A 31 -14.65 -11.11 -6.19
CA GLY A 31 -14.86 -9.71 -6.51
C GLY A 31 -14.55 -8.79 -5.33
N GLU A 32 -15.02 -9.12 -4.13
CA GLU A 32 -14.72 -8.37 -2.90
C GLU A 32 -13.23 -8.37 -2.59
N LEU A 33 -12.56 -9.53 -2.69
CA LEU A 33 -11.12 -9.63 -2.49
C LEU A 33 -10.35 -8.83 -3.55
N ALA A 34 -10.71 -8.98 -4.82
CA ALA A 34 -10.05 -8.30 -5.92
C ALA A 34 -10.25 -6.77 -5.85
N TRP A 35 -11.47 -6.33 -5.52
CA TRP A 35 -11.78 -4.93 -5.31
C TRP A 35 -11.03 -4.37 -4.11
N GLY A 36 -11.04 -5.08 -2.98
CA GLY A 36 -10.32 -4.70 -1.77
C GLY A 36 -8.82 -4.59 -2.01
N LEU A 37 -8.23 -5.55 -2.73
CA LEU A 37 -6.81 -5.53 -3.09
C LEU A 37 -6.48 -4.43 -4.10
N SER A 38 -7.35 -4.19 -5.08
CA SER A 38 -7.20 -3.10 -6.05
C SER A 38 -7.26 -1.74 -5.35
N LEU A 39 -8.22 -1.56 -4.46
CA LEU A 39 -8.36 -0.34 -3.67
C LEU A 39 -7.18 -0.17 -2.72
N ALA A 40 -6.76 -1.21 -2.02
CA ALA A 40 -5.58 -1.20 -1.17
C ALA A 40 -4.31 -0.86 -1.97
N ARG A 41 -4.13 -1.36 -3.20
CA ARG A 41 -3.00 -0.99 -4.06
C ARG A 41 -3.07 0.46 -4.53
N ARG A 42 -4.26 0.99 -4.83
CA ARG A 42 -4.46 2.40 -5.17
C ARG A 42 -4.21 3.33 -3.98
N TRP A 43 -4.46 2.84 -2.77
CA TRP A 43 -4.34 3.59 -1.52
C TRP A 43 -3.09 3.22 -0.75
N LYS A 44 -2.22 2.36 -1.31
CA LYS A 44 -0.90 2.11 -0.75
C LYS A 44 -0.25 3.48 -0.62
N PRO A 45 -0.02 3.97 0.60
CA PRO A 45 0.89 5.08 0.76
C PRO A 45 2.15 4.62 0.05
N LYS A 46 2.76 5.49 -0.76
CA LYS A 46 4.18 5.26 -1.03
C LYS A 46 4.79 5.08 0.37
N THR A 47 5.36 3.93 0.67
CA THR A 47 5.94 3.63 1.99
C THR A 47 7.45 3.54 1.80
N GLY A 48 8.21 4.15 2.72
CA GLY A 48 9.67 4.22 2.65
C GLY A 48 10.19 5.38 1.79
N ALA A 49 11.42 5.26 1.29
CA ALA A 49 12.12 6.34 0.59
C ALA A 49 11.39 6.88 -0.66
N GLU A 50 10.63 6.05 -1.38
CA GLU A 50 9.87 6.47 -2.56
C GLU A 50 8.71 7.43 -2.21
N ALA A 51 8.25 7.41 -0.95
CA ALA A 51 7.26 8.33 -0.42
C ALA A 51 7.81 9.70 -0.11
N MET A 52 9.09 9.75 0.27
CA MET A 52 9.77 10.95 0.71
C MET A 52 10.16 11.85 -0.46
N ILE A 53 10.26 11.29 -1.68
CA ILE A 53 10.66 12.05 -2.87
C ILE A 53 9.58 13.08 -3.21
N GLY A 54 9.88 14.35 -2.95
CA GLY A 54 9.01 15.49 -3.24
C GLY A 54 8.10 15.92 -2.09
N GLU A 55 8.16 15.23 -0.96
CA GLU A 55 7.43 15.58 0.27
C GLU A 55 8.34 16.32 1.28
N ASP A 56 7.75 17.17 2.12
CA ASP A 56 8.46 17.90 3.16
C ASP A 56 8.61 17.04 4.43
N ALA A 57 9.77 17.10 5.08
CA ALA A 57 10.08 16.37 6.32
C ALA A 57 10.66 17.30 7.38
N GLU A 58 10.45 16.99 8.66
CA GLU A 58 10.94 17.79 9.78
C GLU A 58 12.40 17.46 10.09
N VAL A 59 13.29 18.46 10.16
CA VAL A 59 14.70 18.25 10.51
C VAL A 59 14.83 18.09 12.03
N VAL A 60 15.29 16.92 12.48
CA VAL A 60 15.49 16.61 13.91
C VAL A 60 16.97 16.68 14.30
N GLY A 61 17.87 16.35 13.37
CA GLY A 61 19.32 16.49 13.53
C GLY A 61 19.91 17.46 12.53
N ALA A 62 20.82 18.34 12.97
CA ALA A 62 21.42 19.36 12.11
C ALA A 62 22.11 18.73 10.89
N CYS A 63 21.55 18.94 9.69
CA CYS A 63 22.08 18.41 8.43
C CYS A 63 23.31 19.20 7.95
N ARG A 64 24.53 18.74 8.28
CA ARG A 64 25.79 19.25 7.69
C ARG A 64 26.91 18.19 7.68
N PRO A 65 27.19 17.47 6.58
CA PRO A 65 26.35 17.24 5.39
C PRO A 65 25.35 16.10 5.60
N LEU A 66 25.52 15.31 6.65
CA LEU A 66 24.61 14.26 7.10
C LEU A 66 23.80 14.80 8.28
N GLY A 67 22.53 14.45 8.34
CA GLY A 67 21.65 14.74 9.47
C GLY A 67 20.46 13.81 9.45
N GLU A 68 19.51 14.08 10.33
CA GLU A 68 18.36 13.21 10.54
C GLU A 68 17.07 14.01 10.33
N VAL A 69 16.17 13.43 9.53
CA VAL A 69 14.84 13.98 9.29
C VAL A 69 13.80 13.01 9.79
N ARG A 70 12.71 13.54 10.32
CA ARG A 70 11.54 12.78 10.73
C ARG A 70 10.48 12.91 9.66
N PHE A 71 10.11 11.76 9.08
CA PHE A 71 9.06 11.66 8.08
C PHE A 71 8.04 10.64 8.56
N GLN A 72 6.77 11.06 8.69
CA GLN A 72 5.67 10.20 9.17
C GLN A 72 5.95 9.48 10.50
N GLY A 73 6.73 10.11 11.39
CA GLY A 73 7.07 9.55 12.70
C GLY A 73 8.28 8.60 12.72
N GLU A 74 8.87 8.31 11.56
CA GLU A 74 10.10 7.52 11.43
C GLU A 74 11.32 8.43 11.25
N LEU A 75 12.47 8.03 11.81
CA LEU A 75 13.73 8.77 11.72
C LEU A 75 14.56 8.25 10.55
N TRP A 76 14.92 9.14 9.63
CA TRP A 76 15.63 8.83 8.39
C TRP A 76 16.92 9.65 8.28
N GLN A 77 17.99 9.03 7.78
CA GLN A 77 19.24 9.73 7.46
C GLN A 77 19.04 10.57 6.20
N ALA A 78 19.36 11.85 6.27
CA ALA A 78 19.31 12.78 5.16
C ALA A 78 20.71 13.33 4.87
N ARG A 79 21.00 13.56 3.59
CA ARG A 79 22.19 14.27 3.15
C ARG A 79 21.77 15.59 2.52
N SER A 80 22.36 16.68 3.01
CA SER A 80 22.20 18.02 2.44
C SER A 80 23.32 18.27 1.44
N GLU A 81 22.99 18.51 0.17
CA GLU A 81 23.98 18.76 -0.90
C GLU A 81 24.52 20.20 -0.87
N GLU A 82 23.77 21.14 -0.33
CA GLU A 82 24.16 22.53 -0.13
C GLU A 82 23.75 22.90 1.29
N GLY A 83 24.66 23.44 2.11
CA GLY A 83 24.44 23.75 3.53
C GLY A 83 23.31 24.75 3.79
N GLN A 84 22.08 24.33 3.54
CA GLN A 84 20.83 25.07 3.55
C GLN A 84 20.02 24.58 4.73
N THR A 85 19.53 25.54 5.50
CA THR A 85 18.78 25.33 6.74
C THR A 85 17.39 24.70 6.49
N SER A 86 16.95 24.59 5.23
CA SER A 86 15.82 23.74 4.83
C SER A 86 16.25 22.80 3.70
N VAL A 87 16.04 21.50 3.89
CA VAL A 87 16.40 20.47 2.90
C VAL A 87 15.10 19.85 2.40
N ARG A 88 14.79 20.04 1.11
CA ARG A 88 13.81 19.21 0.41
C ARG A 88 14.44 17.83 0.24
N ALA A 89 13.82 16.78 0.79
CA ALA A 89 14.38 15.44 0.78
C ALA A 89 14.47 14.89 -0.66
N SER A 90 15.67 14.87 -1.24
CA SER A 90 16.00 14.16 -2.47
C SER A 90 16.74 12.86 -2.12
N ALA A 91 16.04 11.73 -2.15
CA ALA A 91 16.68 10.42 -1.95
C ALA A 91 17.42 10.01 -3.24
N SER A 92 18.75 10.19 -3.28
CA SER A 92 19.59 9.63 -4.33
C SER A 92 19.97 8.18 -4.00
N ARG A 93 19.72 7.29 -4.96
CA ARG A 93 19.91 5.84 -4.87
C ARG A 93 21.40 5.54 -4.68
N ALA A 94 21.80 5.01 -3.53
CA ALA A 94 23.10 4.37 -3.39
C ALA A 94 23.10 3.08 -4.24
N SER A 95 23.66 3.16 -5.46
CA SER A 95 23.97 1.98 -6.26
C SER A 95 25.16 1.28 -5.62
N THR A 96 24.92 0.16 -4.93
CA THR A 96 26.00 -0.76 -4.55
C THR A 96 26.28 -1.65 -5.76
N GLY A 97 27.50 -1.52 -6.31
CA GLY A 97 28.07 -2.48 -7.26
C GLY A 97 28.62 -3.72 -6.57
#